data_AF-A0A850R2I8-F1
#
_entry.id   AF-A0A850R2I8-F1
#
_cell.length_a   1.000
_cell.length_b   1.000
_cell.length_c   1.000
_cell.angle_alpha   90.00
_cell.angle_beta   90.00
_cell.angle_gamma   90.00
#
_symmetry.space_group_name_H-M   'P 1'
#
loop_
_entity.id
_entity.type
_entity.pdbx_description
1 polymer ?
#
loop_
_entity_poly.entity_id
_entity_poly.type
_entity_poly.pdbx_seq_one_letter_code
_entity_poly.pdbx_strand_id
1 'polypeptide(L)' 'MAKYCFELKLKIVHEYLAGEGGVPYLSKKYSIKSQRQVVNWINVY' A
#
# COMPACT_ATOMS: atom_id res chain seq x y z
N MET A 1 -0.82 1.30 -19.35
CA MET A 1 -0.61 0.03 -18.60
C MET A 1 -0.65 0.29 -17.10
N ALA A 2 -1.80 0.70 -16.55
CA ALA A 2 -1.94 0.96 -15.10
C ALA A 2 -2.31 -0.35 -14.39
N LYS A 3 -1.32 -1.20 -14.12
CA LYS A 3 -1.53 -2.51 -13.45
C LYS A 3 -1.99 -2.37 -11.98
N TYR A 4 -2.02 -1.15 -11.45
CA TYR A 4 -2.61 -0.78 -10.16
C TYR A 4 -3.26 0.59 -10.29
N CYS A 5 -4.54 0.70 -9.93
CA CYS A 5 -5.24 1.98 -9.93
C CYS A 5 -4.60 2.91 -8.88
N PHE A 6 -4.48 4.20 -9.19
CA PHE A 6 -3.93 5.22 -8.29
C PHE A 6 -4.66 5.23 -6.94
N GLU A 7 -5.97 4.99 -6.98
CA GLU A 7 -6.84 4.85 -5.81
C GLU A 7 -6.41 3.73 -4.86
N LEU A 8 -5.91 2.61 -5.39
CA LEU A 8 -5.44 1.49 -4.55
C LEU A 8 -4.19 1.91 -3.77
N LYS A 9 -3.25 2.58 -4.45
CA LYS A 9 -2.02 3.10 -3.81
C LYS A 9 -2.37 4.12 -2.73
N LEU A 10 -3.26 5.06 -3.05
CA LEU A 10 -3.73 6.07 -2.11
C LEU A 10 -4.41 5.43 -0.90
N LYS A 11 -5.31 4.46 -1.08
CA LYS A 11 -5.94 3.71 0.03
C LYS A 11 -4.91 3.09 0.96
N ILE A 12 -3.88 2.45 0.41
CA ILE A 12 -2.85 1.78 1.20
C ILE A 12 -2.03 2.79 2.00
N VAL A 13 -1.63 3.91 1.39
CA VAL A 13 -0.90 4.97 2.09
C VAL A 13 -1.79 5.61 3.17
N HIS A 14 -3.07 5.86 2.88
CA HIS A 14 -4.01 6.41 3.86
C HIS A 14 -4.25 5.48 5.05
N GLU A 15 -4.43 4.18 4.84
CA GLU A 15 -4.59 3.21 5.93
C GLU A 15 -3.31 3.06 6.76
N TYR A 16 -2.14 3.13 6.09
CA TYR A 16 -0.85 3.17 6.78
C TYR A 16 -0.75 4.41 7.69
N LEU A 17 -1.09 5.59 7.17
CA LEU A 17 -1.11 6.86 7.91
C LEU A 17 -2.18 6.89 9.02
N ALA A 18 -3.31 6.23 8.81
CA ALA A 18 -4.37 6.09 9.80
C ALA A 18 -3.97 5.16 10.96
N GLY A 19 -2.87 4.40 10.84
CA GLY A 19 -2.39 3.49 11.87
C GLY A 19 -3.16 2.17 11.95
N GLU A 20 -3.93 1.81 10.91
CA GLU A 20 -4.66 0.53 10.87
C GLU A 20 -3.71 -0.69 10.82
N GLY A 21 -2.44 -0.47 10.49
CA GLY A 21 -1.40 -1.50 10.56
C GLY A 21 -0.18 -1.17 9.71
N GLY A 22 0.92 -1.91 9.95
CA GLY A 22 2.14 -1.74 9.18
C GLY A 22 2.06 -2.29 7.75
N VAL A 23 3.15 -2.11 6.99
CA VAL A 23 3.34 -2.66 5.64
C VAL A 23 2.95 -4.15 5.49
N PRO A 24 3.29 -5.07 6.42
CA PRO A 24 2.93 -6.48 6.27
C PRO A 24 1.42 -6.71 6.34
N TYR A 25 0.71 -5.92 7.16
CA TYR A 25 -0.73 -6.01 7.34
C TYR A 25 -1.45 -5.59 6.07
N LEU A 26 -1.07 -4.43 5.52
CA LEU A 26 -1.63 -3.91 4.26
C LEU A 26 -1.32 -4.83 3.07
N SER A 27 -0.09 -5.36 3.02
CA SER A 27 0.31 -6.33 1.99
C SER A 27 -0.58 -7.57 2.00
N LYS A 28 -0.97 -8.04 3.20
CA LYS A 28 -1.84 -9.22 3.37
C LYS A 28 -3.30 -8.89 3.05
N LYS A 29 -3.80 -7.74 3.52
CA LYS A 29 -5.18 -7.24 3.27
C LYS A 29 -5.45 -7.05 1.78
N TYR A 30 -4.49 -6.48 1.06
CA TYR A 30 -4.61 -6.19 -0.38
C TYR A 30 -4.00 -7.28 -1.28
N SER A 31 -3.55 -8.43 -0.72
CA SER A 31 -2.86 -9.50 -1.44
C SER A 31 -1.71 -9.01 -2.34
N ILE A 32 -1.01 -8.00 -1.87
CA ILE A 32 0.17 -7.48 -2.55
C ILE A 32 1.32 -8.43 -2.23
N LYS A 33 1.90 -9.01 -3.27
CA LYS A 33 2.99 -9.97 -3.11
C LYS A 33 4.30 -9.33 -2.64
N SER A 34 4.46 -8.02 -2.86
CA SER A 34 5.69 -7.30 -2.56
C SER A 34 5.46 -6.19 -1.54
N GLN A 35 5.85 -6.45 -0.29
CA GLN A 35 5.89 -5.44 0.76
C GLN A 35 6.77 -4.25 0.36
N ARG A 36 7.86 -4.50 -0.37
CA ARG A 36 8.75 -3.45 -0.88
C ARG A 36 8.04 -2.50 -1.84
N GLN A 37 7.04 -3.00 -2.56
CA GLN A 37 6.20 -2.21 -3.45
C GLN A 37 5.28 -1.27 -2.66
N VAL A 38 4.74 -1.74 -1.53
CA VAL A 38 3.96 -0.93 -0.58
C VAL A 38 4.83 0.14 0.07
N VAL A 39 6.03 -0.21 0.55
CA VAL A 39 7.00 0.77 1.09
C VAL A 39 7.31 1.84 0.04
N ASN A 40 7.55 1.43 -1.21
CA ASN A 40 7.84 2.37 -2.27
C ASN A 40 6.65 3.28 -2.62
N TRP A 41 5.41 2.86 -2.34
CA TRP A 41 4.25 3.74 -2.46
C TRP A 41 4.18 4.71 -1.28
N ILE A 42 4.39 4.23 -0.05
CA ILE A 42 4.43 5.08 1.15
C ILE A 42 5.57 6.09 1.09
N ASN A 43 6.69 5.78 0.44
CA ASN A 43 7.84 6.68 0.36
C ASN A 43 7.74 7.69 -0.81
N VAL A 44 6.82 7.46 -1.75
CA VAL A 44 6.57 8.36 -2.90
C VAL A 44 5.47 9.37 -2.59
N TYR A 45 4.57 9.05 -1.66
CA TYR A 45 3.48 9.91 -1.19
C TYR A 45 3.78 10.44 0.20
#